data_AF-A0A9J7BHR9-F1
#
_entry.id   AF-A0A9J7BHR9-F1
#
_cell.length_a   1.000
_cell.length_b   1.000
_cell.length_c   1.000
_cell.angle_alpha   90.00
_cell.angle_beta   90.00
_cell.angle_gamma   90.00
#
_symmetry.space_group_name_H-M   'P 1'
#
loop_
_entity.id
_entity.type
_entity.pdbx_description
1 polymer ?
#
loop_
_entity_poly.entity_id
_entity_poly.type
_entity_poly.pdbx_seq_one_letter_code
_entity_poly.pdbx_strand_id
1 'polypeptide(L)'
;MVRKSFAFLCLLIAAVTASAQVLETKICDVLAHPSAFDGKVVRLTGTVIAGFDEFAVKNNSCNQAINSIWITYPAGTKAKAGPAAMLTLQLAKNSPGDQAAPKRTPVTLDANKDFKQFDSLLSAQAKFMGRCLGCVRSTVTATLTGRIDAVDQPALERTGKMFTAVRGFGNLNRYPARIVLQSVSNVIPGDIDYSKPATLGDGQVELGLTADLPARAATAFGAEGEQNGVGVDFDVTNTLRKDDGGKGSVDSPDGLLLAVYLDGDRLKELALSEAMAHMGTHIADLREKPNGRSLSKLEAHAWSATILAAVNQGEKLLTLPGGYVLWNQSWSEAERQKALPGALSGFLTDWAGFGR
;
A
#
# COMPACT_ATOMS: atom_id res chain seq x y z
N MET A 1 -72.16 12.24 36.59
CA MET A 1 -70.92 13.02 36.32
C MET A 1 -69.73 12.15 36.66
N VAL A 2 -69.12 11.48 35.68
CA VAL A 2 -67.98 10.56 35.90
C VAL A 2 -66.72 11.27 35.40
N ARG A 3 -65.85 11.64 36.34
CA ARG A 3 -64.52 12.23 36.11
C ARG A 3 -63.61 11.14 35.53
N LYS A 4 -63.18 11.28 34.27
CA LYS A 4 -62.10 10.46 33.69
C LYS A 4 -60.78 11.24 33.80
N SER A 5 -59.92 10.81 34.73
CA SER A 5 -58.55 11.28 34.85
C SER A 5 -57.70 10.67 33.73
N PHE A 6 -57.19 11.50 32.83
CA PHE A 6 -56.22 11.11 31.81
C PHE A 6 -54.82 11.30 32.41
N ALA A 7 -54.18 10.19 32.79
CA ALA A 7 -52.78 10.19 33.20
C ALA A 7 -51.90 10.17 31.93
N PHE A 8 -51.29 11.30 31.61
CA PHE A 8 -50.29 11.44 30.55
C PHE A 8 -48.96 10.85 31.06
N LEU A 9 -48.66 9.61 30.68
CA LEU A 9 -47.36 8.98 30.93
C LEU A 9 -46.37 9.46 29.86
N CYS A 10 -45.59 10.49 30.19
CA CYS A 10 -44.45 10.93 29.37
C CYS A 10 -43.35 9.85 29.38
N LEU A 11 -43.32 9.01 28.34
CA LEU A 11 -42.22 8.10 28.05
C LEU A 11 -41.03 8.92 27.52
N LEU A 12 -40.11 9.31 28.40
CA LEU A 12 -38.79 9.83 28.03
C LEU A 12 -37.96 8.66 27.48
N ILE A 13 -38.05 8.42 26.17
CA ILE A 13 -37.10 7.55 25.46
C ILE A 13 -35.78 8.31 25.40
N ALA A 14 -34.92 8.08 26.40
CA ALA A 14 -33.52 8.44 26.32
C ALA A 14 -32.91 7.63 25.17
N ALA A 15 -32.76 8.27 24.01
CA ALA A 15 -31.94 7.76 22.93
C ALA A 15 -30.49 7.75 23.44
N VAL A 16 -30.09 6.63 24.05
CA VAL A 16 -28.69 6.32 24.31
C VAL A 16 -28.05 6.23 22.94
N THR A 17 -27.43 7.33 22.51
CA THR A 17 -26.52 7.30 21.38
C THR A 17 -25.43 6.32 21.78
N ALA A 18 -25.49 5.10 21.23
CA ALA A 18 -24.41 4.13 21.32
C ALA A 18 -23.19 4.77 20.67
N SER A 19 -22.38 5.48 21.47
CA SER A 19 -21.03 5.88 21.09
C SER A 19 -20.35 4.59 20.68
N ALA A 20 -19.99 4.47 19.40
CA ALA A 20 -19.23 3.33 18.92
C ALA A 20 -18.01 3.16 19.83
N GLN A 21 -17.97 2.04 20.56
CA GLN A 21 -16.91 1.79 21.53
C GLN A 21 -15.60 1.60 20.77
N VAL A 22 -14.61 2.45 21.07
CA VAL A 22 -13.25 2.29 20.52
C VAL A 22 -12.62 1.08 21.20
N LEU A 23 -12.24 0.08 20.40
CA LEU A 23 -11.60 -1.13 20.89
C LEU A 23 -10.08 -0.95 20.94
N GLU A 24 -9.47 -1.08 22.12
CA GLU A 24 -8.01 -1.18 22.23
C GLU A 24 -7.53 -2.53 21.68
N THR A 25 -6.54 -2.51 20.79
CA THR A 25 -5.98 -3.73 20.21
C THR A 25 -4.52 -3.56 19.78
N LYS A 26 -3.88 -4.66 19.43
CA LYS A 26 -2.53 -4.68 18.87
C LYS A 26 -2.58 -5.00 17.38
N ILE A 27 -1.55 -4.55 16.66
CA ILE A 27 -1.39 -4.84 15.23
C ILE A 27 -1.42 -6.34 14.96
N CYS A 28 -0.73 -7.14 15.76
CA CYS A 28 -0.67 -8.59 15.57
C CYS A 28 -2.01 -9.29 15.78
N ASP A 29 -2.86 -8.79 16.69
CA ASP A 29 -4.19 -9.35 16.93
C ASP A 29 -5.08 -9.13 15.69
N VAL A 30 -5.03 -7.94 15.11
CA VAL A 30 -5.76 -7.61 13.87
C VAL A 30 -5.27 -8.46 12.70
N LEU A 31 -3.95 -8.66 12.56
CA LEU A 31 -3.42 -9.45 11.45
C LEU A 31 -3.67 -10.96 11.60
N ALA A 32 -3.66 -11.48 12.84
CA ALA A 32 -3.97 -12.89 13.10
C ALA A 32 -5.47 -13.21 12.95
N HIS A 33 -6.34 -12.24 13.24
CA HIS A 33 -7.80 -12.43 13.24
C HIS A 33 -8.55 -11.27 12.57
N PRO A 34 -8.30 -10.99 11.27
CA PRO A 34 -8.80 -9.78 10.61
C PRO A 34 -10.33 -9.65 10.65
N SER A 35 -11.09 -10.73 10.44
CA SER A 35 -12.56 -10.71 10.50
C SER A 35 -13.13 -10.38 11.88
N ALA A 36 -12.38 -10.61 12.96
CA ALA A 36 -12.80 -10.21 14.31
C ALA A 36 -12.83 -8.68 14.50
N PHE A 37 -12.16 -7.92 13.63
CA PHE A 37 -12.06 -6.46 13.69
C PHE A 37 -12.79 -5.75 12.54
N ASP A 38 -13.26 -6.49 11.53
CA ASP A 38 -13.89 -5.90 10.35
C ASP A 38 -15.08 -4.99 10.71
N GLY A 39 -15.04 -3.75 10.23
CA GLY A 39 -16.01 -2.70 10.51
C GLY A 39 -15.91 -2.04 11.88
N LYS A 40 -15.04 -2.50 12.80
CA LYS A 40 -14.90 -1.94 14.14
C LYS A 40 -13.96 -0.74 14.15
N VAL A 41 -14.24 0.23 15.02
CA VAL A 41 -13.31 1.32 15.33
C VAL A 41 -12.34 0.84 16.41
N VAL A 42 -11.05 0.85 16.09
CA VAL A 42 -9.99 0.40 16.98
C VAL A 42 -9.01 1.52 17.29
N ARG A 43 -8.25 1.32 18.36
CA ARG A 43 -7.07 2.11 18.68
C ARG A 43 -5.88 1.16 18.84
N LEU A 44 -4.81 1.45 18.10
CA LEU A 44 -3.58 0.65 18.08
C LEU A 44 -2.35 1.56 17.98
N THR A 45 -1.19 1.07 18.39
CA THR A 45 0.08 1.78 18.31
C THR A 45 1.10 0.97 17.53
N GLY A 46 1.88 1.62 16.68
CA GLY A 46 2.99 1.01 15.97
C GLY A 46 3.81 2.02 15.18
N THR A 47 4.78 1.49 14.42
CA THR A 47 5.63 2.31 13.54
C THR A 47 4.93 2.48 12.21
N VAL A 48 4.69 3.73 11.81
CA VAL A 48 4.12 4.11 10.53
C VAL A 48 5.22 4.48 9.55
N ILE A 49 5.05 4.04 8.31
CA ILE A 49 5.92 4.32 7.17
C ILE A 49 5.09 4.82 5.98
N ALA A 50 5.70 5.66 5.15
CA ALA A 50 5.13 6.23 3.92
C ALA A 50 6.18 6.17 2.79
N GLY A 51 6.43 4.98 2.27
CA GLY A 51 7.50 4.69 1.33
C GLY A 51 7.15 4.92 -0.14
N PHE A 52 7.81 4.14 -0.99
CA PHE A 52 7.56 4.12 -2.42
C PHE A 52 6.19 3.50 -2.72
N ASP A 53 5.98 2.23 -2.37
CA ASP A 53 4.73 1.51 -2.60
C ASP A 53 3.97 1.19 -1.31
N GLU A 54 4.35 1.85 -0.21
CA GLU A 54 3.87 1.53 1.13
C GLU A 54 3.32 2.73 1.87
N PHE A 55 2.17 2.55 2.50
CA PHE A 55 1.69 3.43 3.55
C PHE A 55 0.94 2.62 4.60
N ALA A 56 1.64 2.26 5.66
CA ALA A 56 1.21 1.23 6.58
C ALA A 56 1.71 1.48 7.99
N VAL A 57 0.99 0.90 8.95
CA VAL A 57 1.45 0.76 10.35
C VAL A 57 1.92 -0.67 10.55
N LYS A 58 3.13 -0.86 11.06
CA LYS A 58 3.78 -2.17 11.17
C LYS A 58 4.24 -2.51 12.58
N ASN A 59 4.35 -3.81 12.80
CA ASN A 59 5.04 -4.38 13.94
C ASN A 59 5.76 -5.67 13.48
N ASN A 60 7.09 -5.63 13.43
CA ASN A 60 7.92 -6.70 12.87
C ASN A 60 7.85 -8.02 13.67
N SER A 61 7.16 -8.06 14.82
CA SER A 61 7.04 -9.25 15.67
C SER A 61 5.75 -10.06 15.45
N CYS A 62 4.95 -9.76 14.43
CA CYS A 62 3.67 -10.45 14.23
C CYS A 62 3.77 -11.83 13.54
N ASN A 63 4.93 -12.18 12.96
CA ASN A 63 5.18 -13.46 12.26
C ASN A 63 4.11 -13.79 11.21
N GLN A 64 3.60 -12.78 10.51
CA GLN A 64 2.66 -12.92 9.41
C GLN A 64 3.39 -12.81 8.06
N ALA A 65 2.75 -13.25 6.98
CA ALA A 65 3.26 -13.03 5.63
C ALA A 65 3.47 -11.53 5.34
N ILE A 66 2.63 -10.67 5.92
CA ILE A 66 2.79 -9.21 5.95
C ILE A 66 2.55 -8.73 7.38
N ASN A 67 3.56 -8.10 7.98
CA ASN A 67 3.54 -7.64 9.37
C ASN A 67 3.00 -6.20 9.54
N SER A 68 2.06 -5.83 8.67
CA SER A 68 1.64 -4.44 8.47
C SER A 68 0.15 -4.34 8.14
N ILE A 69 -0.51 -3.30 8.66
CA ILE A 69 -1.88 -2.91 8.31
C ILE A 69 -1.81 -1.69 7.40
N TRP A 70 -2.46 -1.74 6.24
CA TRP A 70 -2.50 -0.61 5.32
C TRP A 70 -3.22 0.59 5.95
N ILE A 71 -2.75 1.80 5.72
CA ILE A 71 -3.44 3.01 6.20
C ILE A 71 -4.18 3.63 5.02
N THR A 72 -5.43 4.05 5.22
CA THR A 72 -6.22 4.76 4.22
C THR A 72 -6.81 6.02 4.84
N TYR A 73 -6.77 7.14 4.13
CA TYR A 73 -7.50 8.32 4.55
C TYR A 73 -8.98 8.24 4.15
N PRO A 74 -9.89 8.85 4.92
CA PRO A 74 -11.27 9.02 4.49
C PRO A 74 -11.37 9.68 3.11
N ALA A 75 -12.37 9.29 2.32
CA ALA A 75 -12.61 9.85 0.99
C ALA A 75 -12.67 11.39 1.01
N GLY A 76 -11.93 12.03 0.08
CA GLY A 76 -11.86 13.50 -0.02
C GLY A 76 -10.92 14.17 0.97
N THR A 77 -10.19 13.41 1.79
CA THR A 77 -9.14 13.97 2.66
C THR A 77 -7.99 14.49 1.81
N LYS A 78 -7.53 15.71 2.12
CA LYS A 78 -6.28 16.26 1.59
C LYS A 78 -5.15 16.00 2.58
N ALA A 79 -4.29 15.04 2.28
CA ALA A 79 -3.12 14.67 3.07
C ALA A 79 -1.91 14.55 2.13
N LYS A 80 -0.70 14.69 2.68
CA LYS A 80 0.55 14.64 1.91
C LYS A 80 1.26 13.30 2.03
N ALA A 81 1.14 12.64 3.19
CA ALA A 81 1.76 11.35 3.40
C ALA A 81 0.99 10.25 2.64
N GLY A 82 1.70 9.21 2.20
CA GLY A 82 1.12 8.14 1.38
C GLY A 82 2.21 7.33 0.70
N PRO A 83 1.85 6.35 -0.15
CA PRO A 83 2.81 5.76 -1.07
C PRO A 83 3.12 6.76 -2.19
N ALA A 84 4.32 6.72 -2.77
CA ALA A 84 4.66 7.49 -3.96
C ALA A 84 4.11 6.84 -5.25
N ALA A 85 3.96 5.52 -5.26
CA ALA A 85 3.36 4.75 -6.34
C ALA A 85 2.50 3.63 -5.76
N MET A 86 1.37 3.28 -6.37
CA MET A 86 0.55 2.17 -5.89
C MET A 86 -0.20 1.54 -7.04
N LEU A 87 -0.27 0.21 -7.08
CA LEU A 87 -1.14 -0.52 -7.98
C LEU A 87 -2.29 -1.14 -7.18
N THR A 88 -3.54 -0.82 -7.51
CA THR A 88 -4.72 -1.47 -6.91
C THR A 88 -5.46 -2.29 -7.93
N LEU A 89 -6.06 -3.39 -7.48
CA LEU A 89 -6.77 -4.36 -8.29
C LEU A 89 -8.27 -4.27 -8.02
N GLN A 90 -9.08 -4.41 -9.07
CA GLN A 90 -10.55 -4.49 -8.97
C GLN A 90 -11.09 -5.45 -10.04
N LEU A 91 -12.24 -6.06 -9.79
CA LEU A 91 -12.94 -6.80 -10.84
C LEU A 91 -13.53 -5.81 -11.85
N ALA A 92 -13.36 -6.11 -13.14
CA ALA A 92 -14.04 -5.40 -14.21
C ALA A 92 -15.53 -5.79 -14.23
N LYS A 93 -16.38 -4.93 -14.82
CA LYS A 93 -17.83 -5.17 -14.91
C LYS A 93 -18.21 -6.43 -15.69
N ASN A 94 -17.33 -6.88 -16.59
CA ASN A 94 -17.49 -8.12 -17.36
C ASN A 94 -16.95 -9.35 -16.63
N SER A 95 -16.40 -9.21 -15.41
CA SER A 95 -16.06 -10.33 -14.56
C SER A 95 -17.35 -11.07 -14.14
N PRO A 96 -17.36 -12.42 -14.15
CA PRO A 96 -18.48 -13.19 -13.60
C PRO A 96 -18.42 -13.27 -12.06
N GLY A 97 -17.40 -12.69 -11.43
CA GLY A 97 -17.32 -12.58 -9.98
C GLY A 97 -18.28 -11.54 -9.44
N ASP A 98 -18.92 -11.84 -8.31
CA ASP A 98 -19.70 -10.85 -7.55
C ASP A 98 -18.83 -10.32 -6.40
N GLN A 99 -18.66 -9.01 -6.35
CA GLN A 99 -18.00 -8.35 -5.23
C GLN A 99 -18.78 -7.09 -4.86
N ALA A 100 -19.92 -7.29 -4.20
CA ALA A 100 -20.59 -6.20 -3.52
C ALA A 100 -19.65 -5.59 -2.45
N ALA A 101 -19.30 -4.32 -2.63
CA ALA A 101 -18.56 -3.59 -1.61
C ALA A 101 -19.41 -3.52 -0.31
N PRO A 102 -18.88 -3.93 0.85
CA PRO A 102 -19.63 -3.87 2.08
C PRO A 102 -19.98 -2.42 2.42
N LYS A 103 -21.23 -2.19 2.83
CA LYS A 103 -21.66 -0.87 3.29
C LYS A 103 -20.97 -0.54 4.60
N ARG A 104 -20.05 0.44 4.60
CA ARG A 104 -19.30 0.86 5.78
C ARG A 104 -19.80 2.19 6.33
N THR A 105 -19.77 2.33 7.65
CA THR A 105 -20.00 3.61 8.33
C THR A 105 -18.89 4.60 7.95
N PRO A 106 -19.20 5.80 7.43
CA PRO A 106 -18.19 6.79 7.09
C PRO A 106 -17.32 7.16 8.29
N VAL A 107 -16.03 7.39 8.05
CA VAL A 107 -15.07 7.91 9.03
C VAL A 107 -14.75 9.34 8.65
N THR A 108 -14.62 10.23 9.63
CA THR A 108 -14.13 11.60 9.43
C THR A 108 -12.77 11.72 10.10
N LEU A 109 -11.80 12.30 9.40
CA LEU A 109 -10.49 12.54 9.94
C LEU A 109 -10.49 13.77 10.87
N ASP A 110 -10.01 13.59 12.10
CA ASP A 110 -9.67 14.66 13.01
C ASP A 110 -8.33 15.29 12.59
N ALA A 111 -8.40 16.38 11.82
CA ALA A 111 -7.24 17.11 11.30
C ALA A 111 -6.60 18.05 12.34
N ASN A 112 -6.40 17.53 13.56
CA ASN A 112 -5.80 18.25 14.68
C ASN A 112 -4.28 18.47 14.51
N LYS A 113 -3.64 19.03 15.53
CA LYS A 113 -2.18 19.32 15.51
C LYS A 113 -1.33 18.04 15.39
N ASP A 114 -1.75 16.93 16.00
CA ASP A 114 -1.02 15.67 15.99
C ASP A 114 -1.09 15.06 14.58
N PHE A 115 -2.26 15.10 13.93
CA PHE A 115 -2.40 14.70 12.53
C PHE A 115 -1.50 15.53 11.61
N LYS A 116 -1.47 16.86 11.77
CA LYS A 116 -0.61 17.73 10.94
C LYS A 116 0.88 17.41 11.12
N GLN A 117 1.30 17.13 12.35
CA GLN A 117 2.66 16.72 12.65
C GLN A 117 2.97 15.36 12.01
N PHE A 118 2.08 14.38 12.18
CA PHE A 118 2.18 13.05 11.58
C PHE A 118 2.32 13.11 10.05
N ASP A 119 1.42 13.84 9.37
CA ASP A 119 1.40 13.99 7.92
C ASP A 119 2.67 14.71 7.43
N SER A 120 3.11 15.74 8.14
CA SER A 120 4.33 16.48 7.80
C SER A 120 5.60 15.64 7.96
N LEU A 121 5.69 14.79 8.99
CA LEU A 121 6.86 13.95 9.23
C LEU A 121 6.97 12.85 8.17
N LEU A 122 5.86 12.22 7.82
CA LEU A 122 5.82 11.12 6.85
C LEU A 122 5.88 11.59 5.40
N SER A 123 5.53 12.84 5.08
CA SER A 123 5.69 13.40 3.73
C SER A 123 7.05 14.06 3.49
N ALA A 124 7.82 14.33 4.54
CA ALA A 124 9.15 14.93 4.39
C ALA A 124 10.11 13.94 3.72
N GLN A 125 10.64 14.32 2.56
CA GLN A 125 11.62 13.50 1.85
C GLN A 125 13.02 13.67 2.45
N ALA A 126 13.79 12.57 2.47
CA ALA A 126 15.20 12.61 2.78
C ALA A 126 15.97 13.26 1.63
N LYS A 127 16.98 14.07 1.95
CA LYS A 127 17.95 14.54 0.95
C LYS A 127 19.01 13.47 0.79
N PHE A 128 19.15 12.95 -0.42
CA PHE A 128 20.09 11.88 -0.73
C PHE A 128 20.93 12.25 -1.95
N MET A 129 22.17 11.75 -2.01
CA MET A 129 22.98 11.87 -3.22
C MET A 129 22.57 10.77 -4.19
N GLY A 130 22.17 11.12 -5.41
CA GLY A 130 21.65 10.14 -6.37
C GLY A 130 20.15 9.92 -6.23
N ARG A 131 19.65 8.79 -6.74
CA ARG A 131 18.23 8.49 -6.83
C ARG A 131 17.75 7.74 -5.59
N CYS A 132 16.62 8.18 -5.05
CA CYS A 132 15.85 7.34 -4.13
C CYS A 132 14.37 7.39 -4.45
N LEU A 133 13.77 6.20 -4.54
CA LEU A 133 12.34 6.03 -4.68
C LEU A 133 11.71 5.93 -3.29
N GLY A 134 10.93 6.95 -2.91
CA GLY A 134 10.16 6.94 -1.67
C GLY A 134 10.97 7.14 -0.38
N CYS A 135 12.23 7.62 -0.42
CA CYS A 135 13.00 7.93 0.79
C CYS A 135 12.34 9.07 1.59
N VAL A 136 11.66 8.71 2.66
CA VAL A 136 11.20 9.64 3.69
C VAL A 136 12.31 9.93 4.68
N ARG A 137 12.26 11.10 5.31
CA ARG A 137 13.23 11.50 6.33
C ARG A 137 13.06 10.70 7.62
N SER A 138 11.84 10.35 7.96
CA SER A 138 11.50 9.77 9.25
C SER A 138 10.42 8.70 9.11
N THR A 139 10.49 7.71 9.99
CA THR A 139 9.34 6.89 10.39
C THR A 139 8.62 7.58 11.55
N VAL A 140 7.40 7.15 11.88
CA VAL A 140 6.65 7.73 13.00
C VAL A 140 6.06 6.63 13.85
N THR A 141 6.43 6.55 15.13
CA THR A 141 5.66 5.77 16.09
C THR A 141 4.44 6.60 16.50
N ALA A 142 3.23 6.08 16.31
CA ALA A 142 2.01 6.78 16.66
C ALA A 142 0.89 5.84 17.12
N THR A 143 -0.04 6.39 17.88
CA THR A 143 -1.33 5.76 18.19
C THR A 143 -2.35 6.17 17.12
N LEU A 144 -2.87 5.20 16.39
CA LEU A 144 -3.88 5.40 15.35
C LEU A 144 -5.24 4.95 15.89
N THR A 145 -6.24 5.81 15.72
CA THR A 145 -7.65 5.44 15.90
C THR A 145 -8.34 5.46 14.54
N GLY A 146 -9.10 4.42 14.22
CA GLY A 146 -9.76 4.32 12.93
C GLY A 146 -10.56 3.05 12.77
N ARG A 147 -11.34 2.97 11.69
CA ARG A 147 -12.13 1.78 11.37
C ARG A 147 -11.24 0.76 10.67
N ILE A 148 -11.25 -0.49 11.14
CA ILE A 148 -10.64 -1.60 10.40
C ILE A 148 -11.60 -2.05 9.32
N ASP A 149 -11.13 -2.10 8.08
CA ASP A 149 -11.73 -2.93 7.03
C ASP A 149 -10.81 -4.13 6.82
N ALA A 150 -11.37 -5.33 6.79
CA ALA A 150 -10.62 -6.57 6.81
C ALA A 150 -11.22 -7.64 5.89
N VAL A 151 -10.36 -8.55 5.44
CA VAL A 151 -10.70 -9.81 4.78
C VAL A 151 -9.94 -10.92 5.48
N ASP A 152 -10.49 -12.15 5.51
CA ASP A 152 -9.79 -13.29 6.13
C ASP A 152 -8.42 -13.54 5.50
N GLN A 153 -8.35 -13.40 4.17
CA GLN A 153 -7.12 -13.47 3.41
C GLN A 153 -7.23 -12.65 2.12
N PRO A 154 -6.13 -11.99 1.69
CA PRO A 154 -6.02 -11.44 0.34
C PRO A 154 -6.19 -12.56 -0.69
N ALA A 155 -6.81 -12.26 -1.82
CA ALA A 155 -7.05 -13.27 -2.85
C ALA A 155 -7.11 -12.64 -4.23
N LEU A 156 -6.60 -13.38 -5.22
CA LEU A 156 -6.75 -13.08 -6.63
C LEU A 156 -7.07 -14.40 -7.36
N GLU A 157 -8.34 -14.58 -7.72
CA GLU A 157 -8.83 -15.87 -8.21
C GLU A 157 -9.26 -15.77 -9.67
N ARG A 158 -9.07 -16.87 -10.42
CA ARG A 158 -9.51 -17.00 -11.81
C ARG A 158 -10.37 -18.24 -12.01
N THR A 159 -11.37 -18.09 -12.87
CA THR A 159 -12.15 -19.20 -13.43
C THR A 159 -12.01 -19.15 -14.96
N GLY A 160 -11.30 -20.14 -15.53
CA GLY A 160 -10.91 -20.10 -16.94
C GLY A 160 -9.99 -18.90 -17.22
N LYS A 161 -10.39 -18.03 -18.16
CA LYS A 161 -9.62 -16.83 -18.52
C LYS A 161 -9.96 -15.60 -17.67
N MET A 162 -11.06 -15.63 -16.91
CA MET A 162 -11.56 -14.45 -16.19
C MET A 162 -11.14 -14.48 -14.73
N PHE A 163 -10.73 -13.33 -14.20
CA PHE A 163 -10.63 -13.10 -12.77
C PHE A 163 -12.03 -13.02 -12.16
N THR A 164 -12.22 -13.68 -11.02
CA THR A 164 -13.53 -13.84 -10.36
C THR A 164 -13.55 -13.43 -8.91
N ALA A 165 -12.39 -13.17 -8.30
CA ALA A 165 -12.31 -12.56 -6.98
C ALA A 165 -11.04 -11.71 -6.86
N VAL A 166 -11.17 -10.53 -6.25
CA VAL A 166 -10.06 -9.68 -5.82
C VAL A 166 -10.30 -9.27 -4.38
N ARG A 167 -9.46 -9.66 -3.43
CA ARG A 167 -9.64 -9.36 -2.01
C ARG A 167 -8.36 -8.79 -1.42
N GLY A 168 -8.51 -7.87 -0.46
CA GLY A 168 -7.42 -7.22 0.26
C GLY A 168 -7.32 -5.72 -0.06
N PHE A 169 -6.26 -5.09 0.44
CA PHE A 169 -6.09 -3.64 0.45
C PHE A 169 -4.66 -3.23 0.09
N GLY A 170 -4.43 -1.95 -0.17
CA GLY A 170 -3.10 -1.38 -0.45
C GLY A 170 -2.50 -1.78 -1.79
N ASN A 171 -1.18 -1.66 -1.92
CA ASN A 171 -0.46 -2.07 -3.12
C ASN A 171 -0.72 -3.55 -3.43
N LEU A 172 -1.05 -3.87 -4.68
CA LEU A 172 -1.45 -5.20 -5.18
C LEU A 172 -2.64 -5.84 -4.46
N ASN A 173 -3.41 -5.06 -3.68
CA ASN A 173 -4.40 -5.57 -2.74
C ASN A 173 -3.83 -6.63 -1.78
N ARG A 174 -2.53 -6.58 -1.45
CA ARG A 174 -1.85 -7.64 -0.69
C ARG A 174 -2.13 -7.64 0.82
N TYR A 175 -2.69 -6.57 1.36
CA TYR A 175 -2.88 -6.42 2.81
C TYR A 175 -4.23 -7.02 3.25
N PRO A 176 -4.28 -7.88 4.28
CA PRO A 176 -5.54 -8.47 4.77
C PRO A 176 -6.42 -7.46 5.51
N ALA A 177 -5.83 -6.36 5.99
CA ALA A 177 -6.53 -5.33 6.71
C ALA A 177 -6.03 -3.94 6.31
N ARG A 178 -6.93 -2.97 6.36
CA ARG A 178 -6.61 -1.54 6.37
C ARG A 178 -7.26 -0.84 7.54
N ILE A 179 -6.64 0.23 8.01
CA ILE A 179 -7.25 1.19 8.93
C ILE A 179 -7.65 2.45 8.16
N VAL A 180 -8.95 2.75 8.15
CA VAL A 180 -9.45 4.04 7.68
C VAL A 180 -9.31 5.05 8.81
N LEU A 181 -8.35 5.96 8.64
CA LEU A 181 -7.84 6.80 9.72
C LEU A 181 -8.88 7.82 10.20
N GLN A 182 -9.16 7.79 11.50
CA GLN A 182 -10.05 8.75 12.18
C GLN A 182 -9.24 9.79 12.95
N SER A 183 -8.22 9.39 13.70
CA SER A 183 -7.34 10.33 14.40
C SER A 183 -5.97 9.72 14.69
N VAL A 184 -5.01 10.59 14.99
CA VAL A 184 -3.64 10.24 15.37
C VAL A 184 -3.33 10.92 16.70
N SER A 185 -2.59 10.24 17.57
CA SER A 185 -2.00 10.81 18.78
C SER A 185 -0.64 10.17 19.08
N ASN A 186 0.06 10.70 20.09
CA ASN A 186 1.36 10.19 20.55
C ASN A 186 2.40 10.08 19.42
N VAL A 187 2.50 11.13 18.59
CA VAL A 187 3.37 11.19 17.41
C VAL A 187 4.84 11.35 17.84
N ILE A 188 5.61 10.29 17.66
CA ILE A 188 7.04 10.24 18.00
C ILE A 188 7.84 10.01 16.71
N PRO A 189 8.63 11.00 16.24
CA PRO A 189 9.47 10.84 15.06
C PRO A 189 10.61 9.85 15.31
N GLY A 190 10.89 9.01 14.33
CA GLY A 190 12.09 8.17 14.25
C GLY A 190 12.87 8.51 13.00
N ASP A 191 13.95 9.28 13.14
CA ASP A 191 14.80 9.68 12.01
C ASP A 191 15.50 8.47 11.38
N ILE A 192 15.59 8.48 10.05
CA ILE A 192 16.27 7.43 9.29
C ILE A 192 17.68 7.91 8.97
N ASP A 193 18.67 7.17 9.46
CA ASP A 193 20.08 7.48 9.24
C ASP A 193 20.57 6.85 7.92
N TYR A 194 20.36 7.56 6.82
CA TYR A 194 20.83 7.17 5.49
C TYR A 194 22.36 7.18 5.33
N SER A 195 23.13 7.65 6.33
CA SER A 195 24.59 7.57 6.30
C SER A 195 25.11 6.20 6.73
N LYS A 196 24.28 5.42 7.44
CA LYS A 196 24.62 4.06 7.85
C LYS A 196 24.18 3.07 6.77
N PRO A 197 25.00 2.06 6.46
CA PRO A 197 24.55 0.98 5.59
C PRO A 197 23.38 0.25 6.25
N ALA A 198 22.34 -0.02 5.48
CA ALA A 198 21.25 -0.87 5.95
C ALA A 198 21.74 -2.29 6.24
N THR A 199 21.08 -2.98 7.17
CA THR A 199 21.36 -4.38 7.46
C THR A 199 20.97 -5.24 6.26
N LEU A 200 21.95 -5.84 5.59
CA LEU A 200 21.68 -6.76 4.49
C LEU A 200 20.96 -8.01 5.00
N GLY A 201 20.00 -8.49 4.22
CA GLY A 201 19.36 -9.78 4.42
C GLY A 201 20.25 -10.96 4.01
N ASP A 202 19.67 -12.15 4.04
CA ASP A 202 20.33 -13.43 3.73
C ASP A 202 20.66 -13.66 2.24
N GLY A 203 20.22 -12.76 1.36
CA GLY A 203 20.51 -12.78 -0.06
C GLY A 203 19.76 -13.83 -0.89
N GLN A 204 18.70 -14.46 -0.37
CA GLN A 204 17.96 -15.51 -1.09
C GLN A 204 16.94 -14.99 -2.12
N VAL A 205 17.16 -13.79 -2.66
CA VAL A 205 16.24 -13.16 -3.61
C VAL A 205 16.69 -13.43 -5.04
N GLU A 206 15.88 -14.22 -5.76
CA GLU A 206 16.04 -14.40 -7.21
C GLU A 206 15.68 -13.11 -7.94
N LEU A 207 16.70 -12.41 -8.46
CA LEU A 207 16.49 -11.13 -9.13
C LEU A 207 15.86 -11.29 -10.52
N GLY A 208 16.11 -12.41 -11.22
CA GLY A 208 15.55 -12.64 -12.55
C GLY A 208 15.92 -11.57 -13.59
N LEU A 209 17.08 -10.92 -13.45
CA LEU A 209 17.51 -9.81 -14.31
C LEU A 209 17.67 -10.28 -15.77
N THR A 210 16.73 -9.91 -16.62
CA THR A 210 16.82 -10.10 -18.08
C THR A 210 16.71 -8.76 -18.79
N ALA A 211 17.39 -8.62 -19.93
CA ALA A 211 17.43 -7.36 -20.68
C ALA A 211 16.05 -6.91 -21.19
N ASP A 212 15.10 -7.84 -21.33
CA ASP A 212 13.74 -7.57 -21.77
C ASP A 212 12.80 -7.07 -20.65
N LEU A 213 13.20 -7.14 -19.37
CA LEU A 213 12.33 -6.75 -18.25
C LEU A 213 11.76 -5.33 -18.39
N PRO A 214 12.55 -4.28 -18.70
CA PRO A 214 12.01 -2.94 -18.82
C PRO A 214 11.03 -2.80 -20.00
N ALA A 215 11.30 -3.47 -21.12
CA ALA A 215 10.43 -3.46 -22.29
C ALA A 215 9.10 -4.18 -22.00
N ARG A 216 9.17 -5.32 -21.29
CA ARG A 216 7.99 -6.07 -20.84
C ARG A 216 7.14 -5.23 -19.88
N ALA A 217 7.77 -4.55 -18.91
CA ALA A 217 7.09 -3.66 -17.97
C ALA A 217 6.40 -2.50 -18.69
N ALA A 218 7.07 -1.85 -19.64
CA ALA A 218 6.48 -0.77 -20.43
C ALA A 218 5.27 -1.25 -21.26
N THR A 219 5.39 -2.41 -21.90
CA THR A 219 4.31 -3.00 -22.72
C THR A 219 3.09 -3.36 -21.89
N ALA A 220 3.26 -3.65 -20.60
CA ALA A 220 2.16 -4.05 -19.71
C ALA A 220 1.07 -2.95 -19.56
N PHE A 221 1.43 -1.68 -19.77
CA PHE A 221 0.48 -0.57 -19.76
C PHE A 221 -0.42 -0.51 -21.00
N GLY A 222 -0.04 -1.21 -22.08
CA GLY A 222 -0.74 -1.20 -23.37
C GLY A 222 -0.46 0.05 -24.20
N ALA A 223 -0.89 0.01 -25.45
CA ALA A 223 -0.80 1.14 -26.37
C ALA A 223 -1.87 2.21 -26.06
N GLU A 224 -1.68 3.41 -26.58
CA GLU A 224 -2.69 4.46 -26.52
C GLU A 224 -4.03 3.97 -27.14
N GLY A 225 -5.12 4.12 -26.39
CA GLY A 225 -6.44 3.64 -26.80
C GLY A 225 -6.69 2.14 -26.57
N GLU A 226 -5.69 1.35 -26.15
CA GLU A 226 -5.86 -0.07 -25.87
C GLU A 226 -6.76 -0.29 -24.64
N GLN A 227 -7.71 -1.21 -24.80
CA GLN A 227 -8.65 -1.63 -23.75
C GLN A 227 -8.09 -2.82 -22.99
N ASN A 228 -6.97 -2.62 -22.32
CA ASN A 228 -6.33 -3.64 -21.52
C ASN A 228 -6.68 -3.52 -20.03
N GLY A 229 -7.69 -2.74 -19.61
CA GLY A 229 -8.04 -2.60 -18.19
C GLY A 229 -6.99 -1.93 -17.28
N VAL A 230 -5.89 -1.38 -17.82
CA VAL A 230 -4.89 -0.63 -17.05
C VAL A 230 -5.20 0.87 -17.10
N GLY A 231 -5.40 1.47 -15.93
CA GLY A 231 -5.53 2.92 -15.74
C GLY A 231 -4.33 3.49 -15.01
N VAL A 232 -3.86 4.67 -15.43
CA VAL A 232 -2.82 5.43 -14.73
C VAL A 232 -3.44 6.74 -14.26
N ASP A 233 -3.26 7.04 -12.98
CA ASP A 233 -3.75 8.23 -12.31
C ASP A 233 -2.58 8.92 -11.60
N PHE A 234 -2.58 10.25 -11.60
CA PHE A 234 -1.56 11.07 -10.97
C PHE A 234 -2.06 11.76 -9.69
N ASP A 235 -3.34 11.54 -9.32
CA ASP A 235 -3.92 12.04 -8.09
C ASP A 235 -3.79 10.97 -6.99
N VAL A 236 -2.69 11.03 -6.22
CA VAL A 236 -2.46 10.12 -5.10
C VAL A 236 -3.21 10.62 -3.88
N THR A 237 -4.53 10.53 -3.95
CA THR A 237 -5.29 10.41 -2.73
C THR A 237 -5.24 8.94 -2.35
N ASN A 238 -4.52 8.58 -1.29
CA ASN A 238 -4.68 7.28 -0.62
C ASN A 238 -6.06 7.25 0.07
N THR A 239 -7.09 7.39 -0.74
CA THR A 239 -8.48 7.50 -0.37
C THR A 239 -9.28 6.49 -1.16
N LEU A 240 -10.46 6.18 -0.65
CA LEU A 240 -11.39 5.30 -1.33
C LEU A 240 -11.92 6.02 -2.57
N ARG A 241 -11.62 5.50 -3.77
CA ARG A 241 -12.32 5.94 -4.98
C ARG A 241 -13.82 5.80 -4.79
N LYS A 242 -14.58 6.78 -5.30
CA LYS A 242 -16.05 6.71 -5.35
C LYS A 242 -16.57 5.97 -6.57
N ASP A 243 -15.74 5.76 -7.58
CA ASP A 243 -16.05 5.14 -8.87
C ASP A 243 -14.86 4.34 -9.43
N ASP A 244 -15.12 3.43 -10.37
CA ASP A 244 -14.11 2.54 -10.99
C ASP A 244 -13.16 3.29 -11.97
N GLY A 245 -13.15 4.63 -11.95
CA GLY A 245 -12.43 5.49 -12.89
C GLY A 245 -12.97 5.42 -14.33
N GLY A 246 -12.42 6.26 -15.22
CA GLY A 246 -12.87 6.38 -16.63
C GLY A 246 -12.67 5.11 -17.48
N LYS A 247 -11.84 4.16 -17.04
CA LYS A 247 -11.65 2.85 -17.69
C LYS A 247 -12.43 1.71 -17.01
N GLY A 248 -13.03 1.91 -15.84
CA GLY A 248 -13.79 0.88 -15.14
C GLY A 248 -15.12 0.51 -15.79
N SER A 249 -15.53 1.24 -16.84
CA SER A 249 -16.65 0.90 -17.71
C SER A 249 -16.25 0.16 -18.99
N VAL A 250 -14.96 -0.14 -19.20
CA VAL A 250 -14.44 -0.74 -20.43
C VAL A 250 -13.99 -2.17 -20.15
N ASP A 251 -14.32 -3.10 -21.04
CA ASP A 251 -14.02 -4.52 -20.88
C ASP A 251 -12.52 -4.76 -20.69
N SER A 252 -12.14 -5.37 -19.57
CA SER A 252 -10.82 -5.99 -19.45
C SER A 252 -10.90 -7.40 -20.03
N PRO A 253 -9.96 -7.83 -20.89
CA PRO A 253 -10.03 -9.14 -21.56
C PRO A 253 -9.96 -10.33 -20.58
N ASP A 254 -9.42 -10.09 -19.39
CA ASP A 254 -9.33 -11.07 -18.31
C ASP A 254 -10.25 -10.75 -17.12
N GLY A 255 -11.07 -9.70 -17.19
CA GLY A 255 -11.96 -9.32 -16.10
C GLY A 255 -11.27 -8.63 -14.91
N LEU A 256 -9.99 -8.22 -15.04
CA LEU A 256 -9.24 -7.50 -14.01
C LEU A 256 -8.94 -6.06 -14.43
N LEU A 257 -9.27 -5.11 -13.56
CA LEU A 257 -8.85 -3.72 -13.67
C LEU A 257 -7.63 -3.47 -12.79
N LEU A 258 -6.66 -2.75 -13.33
CA LEU A 258 -5.39 -2.41 -12.69
C LEU A 258 -5.26 -0.89 -12.67
N ALA A 259 -5.42 -0.27 -11.50
CA ALA A 259 -5.28 1.16 -11.33
C ALA A 259 -3.93 1.49 -10.70
N VAL A 260 -3.08 2.15 -11.48
CA VAL A 260 -1.76 2.64 -11.06
C VAL A 260 -1.90 4.10 -10.64
N TYR A 261 -1.44 4.42 -9.44
CA TYR A 261 -1.37 5.78 -8.90
C TYR A 261 0.09 6.19 -8.78
N LEU A 262 0.42 7.39 -9.25
CA LEU A 262 1.79 7.93 -9.24
C LEU A 262 1.76 9.36 -8.67
N ASP A 263 2.48 9.58 -7.57
CA ASP A 263 2.57 10.88 -6.92
C ASP A 263 3.55 11.76 -7.71
N GLY A 264 3.02 12.62 -8.58
CA GLY A 264 3.83 13.50 -9.43
C GLY A 264 4.68 14.51 -8.63
N ASP A 265 4.30 14.84 -7.40
CA ASP A 265 5.09 15.71 -6.54
C ASP A 265 6.31 14.97 -5.97
N ARG A 266 6.20 13.65 -5.77
CA ARG A 266 7.28 12.81 -5.25
C ARG A 266 8.09 12.10 -6.34
N LEU A 267 7.51 11.82 -7.49
CA LEU A 267 8.09 11.10 -8.61
C LEU A 267 8.41 12.04 -9.76
N LYS A 268 9.53 12.77 -9.63
CA LYS A 268 10.00 13.71 -10.65
C LYS A 268 11.01 13.07 -11.59
N GLU A 269 10.99 13.49 -12.85
CA GLU A 269 11.97 13.12 -13.86
C GLU A 269 12.10 11.59 -13.99
N LEU A 270 13.32 11.05 -13.89
CA LEU A 270 13.63 9.62 -14.03
C LEU A 270 12.93 8.75 -12.98
N ALA A 271 12.62 9.29 -11.79
CA ALA A 271 11.89 8.55 -10.76
C ALA A 271 10.50 8.11 -11.24
N LEU A 272 9.85 8.87 -12.12
CA LEU A 272 8.57 8.49 -12.71
C LEU A 272 8.73 7.26 -13.61
N SER A 273 9.74 7.25 -14.48
CA SER A 273 9.99 6.11 -15.37
C SER A 273 10.41 4.85 -14.61
N GLU A 274 11.18 4.98 -13.54
CA GLU A 274 11.52 3.87 -12.64
C GLU A 274 10.26 3.33 -11.96
N ALA A 275 9.38 4.22 -11.48
CA ALA A 275 8.11 3.83 -10.89
C ALA A 275 7.19 3.11 -11.88
N MET A 276 7.17 3.58 -13.14
CA MET A 276 6.44 2.90 -14.22
C MET A 276 7.04 1.52 -14.51
N ALA A 277 8.36 1.37 -14.53
CA ALA A 277 9.00 0.06 -14.71
C ALA A 277 8.63 -0.91 -13.57
N HIS A 278 8.59 -0.41 -12.33
CA HIS A 278 8.15 -1.17 -11.16
C HIS A 278 6.69 -1.64 -11.31
N MET A 279 5.76 -0.70 -11.52
CA MET A 279 4.32 -1.00 -11.60
C MET A 279 3.97 -1.84 -12.83
N GLY A 280 4.62 -1.58 -13.97
CA GLY A 280 4.48 -2.38 -15.19
C GLY A 280 4.91 -3.83 -15.00
N THR A 281 5.94 -4.07 -14.19
CA THR A 281 6.39 -5.44 -13.88
C THR A 281 5.35 -6.20 -13.06
N HIS A 282 4.70 -5.54 -12.09
CA HIS A 282 3.58 -6.14 -11.39
C HIS A 282 2.41 -6.46 -12.32
N ILE A 283 2.02 -5.53 -13.19
CA ILE A 283 0.93 -5.76 -14.16
C ILE A 283 1.24 -6.99 -15.02
N ALA A 284 2.46 -7.08 -15.58
CA ALA A 284 2.88 -8.21 -16.39
C ALA A 284 2.87 -9.53 -15.59
N ASP A 285 3.44 -9.54 -14.39
CA ASP A 285 3.50 -10.73 -13.53
C ASP A 285 2.10 -11.24 -13.14
N LEU A 286 1.18 -10.32 -12.78
CA LEU A 286 -0.19 -10.66 -12.42
C LEU A 286 -0.95 -11.31 -13.58
N ARG A 287 -0.68 -10.89 -14.83
CA ARG A 287 -1.34 -11.45 -16.01
C ARG A 287 -0.76 -12.79 -16.43
N GLU A 288 0.56 -12.93 -16.39
CA GLU A 288 1.26 -14.13 -16.81
C GLU A 288 1.11 -15.26 -15.77
N LYS A 289 1.30 -14.96 -14.49
CA LYS A 289 1.40 -15.94 -13.41
C LYS A 289 0.76 -15.42 -12.10
N PRO A 290 -0.57 -15.16 -12.07
CA PRO A 290 -1.25 -14.53 -10.93
C PRO A 290 -1.04 -15.27 -9.59
N ASN A 291 -0.91 -16.59 -9.62
CA ASN A 291 -0.76 -17.45 -8.43
C ASN A 291 0.61 -18.14 -8.35
N GLY A 292 1.54 -17.83 -9.25
CA GLY A 292 2.79 -18.59 -9.39
C GLY A 292 3.94 -18.09 -8.54
N ARG A 293 3.79 -16.98 -7.82
CA ARG A 293 4.87 -16.30 -7.10
C ARG A 293 4.38 -15.84 -5.73
N SER A 294 5.25 -15.95 -4.73
CA SER A 294 5.05 -15.27 -3.45
C SER A 294 5.11 -13.75 -3.66
N LEU A 295 4.51 -12.98 -2.74
CA LEU A 295 4.58 -11.52 -2.75
C LEU A 295 6.03 -11.02 -2.76
N SER A 296 6.91 -11.65 -1.97
CA SER A 296 8.34 -11.34 -1.95
C SER A 296 9.00 -11.53 -3.32
N LYS A 297 8.61 -12.55 -4.09
CA LYS A 297 9.13 -12.78 -5.45
C LYS A 297 8.56 -11.77 -6.46
N LEU A 298 7.30 -11.37 -6.32
CA LEU A 298 6.70 -10.33 -7.16
C LEU A 298 7.40 -8.98 -6.95
N GLU A 299 7.60 -8.57 -5.70
CA GLU A 299 8.35 -7.35 -5.37
C GLU A 299 9.79 -7.42 -5.82
N ALA A 300 10.48 -8.54 -5.57
CA ALA A 300 11.85 -8.71 -6.01
C ALA A 300 12.01 -8.50 -7.51
N HIS A 301 11.09 -9.06 -8.30
CA HIS A 301 11.12 -8.92 -9.75
C HIS A 301 10.81 -7.50 -10.21
N ALA A 302 9.86 -6.82 -9.58
CA ALA A 302 9.57 -5.41 -9.86
C ALA A 302 10.75 -4.50 -9.52
N TRP A 303 11.42 -4.73 -8.39
CA TRP A 303 12.65 -4.01 -8.04
C TRP A 303 13.79 -4.30 -9.00
N SER A 304 13.94 -5.52 -9.49
CA SER A 304 14.91 -5.86 -10.54
C SER A 304 14.69 -5.06 -11.82
N ALA A 305 13.45 -4.97 -12.30
CA ALA A 305 13.12 -4.16 -13.48
C ALA A 305 13.37 -2.66 -13.21
N THR A 306 13.09 -2.20 -12.00
CA THR A 306 13.35 -0.82 -11.55
C THR A 306 14.85 -0.50 -11.59
N ILE A 307 15.70 -1.41 -11.08
CA ILE A 307 17.15 -1.27 -11.11
C ILE A 307 17.65 -1.22 -12.56
N LEU A 308 17.19 -2.12 -13.43
CA LEU A 308 17.59 -2.11 -14.84
C LEU A 308 17.17 -0.82 -15.55
N ALA A 309 15.97 -0.30 -15.25
CA ALA A 309 15.53 0.99 -15.76
C ALA A 309 16.45 2.13 -15.30
N ALA A 310 16.78 2.20 -14.01
CA ALA A 310 17.71 3.19 -13.45
C ALA A 310 19.10 3.11 -14.12
N VAL A 311 19.64 1.89 -14.26
CA VAL A 311 20.95 1.65 -14.93
C VAL A 311 20.92 2.14 -16.38
N ASN A 312 19.87 1.79 -17.14
CA ASN A 312 19.74 2.21 -18.54
C ASN A 312 19.60 3.73 -18.70
N GLN A 313 19.14 4.42 -17.66
CA GLN A 313 19.05 5.89 -17.61
C GLN A 313 20.33 6.55 -17.12
N GLY A 314 21.37 5.78 -16.82
CA GLY A 314 22.67 6.29 -16.36
C GLY A 314 22.67 6.71 -14.89
N GLU A 315 21.73 6.22 -14.08
CA GLU A 315 21.71 6.50 -12.65
C GLU A 315 22.96 5.94 -11.97
N LYS A 316 23.63 6.80 -11.21
CA LYS A 316 24.91 6.44 -10.56
C LYS A 316 24.70 5.67 -9.26
N LEU A 317 23.57 5.91 -8.60
CA LEU A 317 23.27 5.39 -7.27
C LEU A 317 21.75 5.30 -7.12
N LEU A 318 21.24 4.11 -6.81
CA LEU A 318 19.83 3.87 -6.48
C LEU A 318 19.73 3.31 -5.07
N THR A 319 18.96 4.00 -4.24
CA THR A 319 18.74 3.66 -2.84
C THR A 319 17.25 3.50 -2.56
N LEU A 320 16.92 2.62 -1.62
CA LEU A 320 15.58 2.45 -1.06
C LEU A 320 15.45 3.03 0.34
N PRO A 321 14.22 3.25 0.82
CA PRO A 321 13.97 3.65 2.20
C PRO A 321 14.67 2.75 3.23
N GLY A 322 15.23 3.33 4.28
CA GLY A 322 16.04 2.60 5.27
C GLY A 322 17.53 2.51 4.92
N GLY A 323 17.97 3.04 3.77
CA GLY A 323 19.39 3.10 3.39
C GLY A 323 19.88 1.88 2.62
N TYR A 324 18.98 1.08 2.04
CA TYR A 324 19.36 -0.07 1.21
C TYR A 324 19.81 0.40 -0.17
N VAL A 325 21.11 0.29 -0.44
CA VAL A 325 21.67 0.63 -1.75
C VAL A 325 21.49 -0.56 -2.68
N LEU A 326 20.69 -0.39 -3.74
CA LEU A 326 20.45 -1.43 -4.74
C LEU A 326 21.47 -1.38 -5.89
N TRP A 327 21.93 -0.18 -6.23
CA TRP A 327 22.85 0.03 -7.33
C TRP A 327 23.83 1.13 -7.02
N ASN A 328 25.10 0.91 -7.36
CA ASN A 328 26.13 1.94 -7.39
C ASN A 328 27.05 1.69 -8.59
N GLN A 329 27.21 2.69 -9.45
CA GLN A 329 28.03 2.61 -10.65
C GLN A 329 29.52 2.37 -10.33
N SER A 330 29.98 2.73 -9.13
CA SER A 330 31.36 2.49 -8.69
C SER A 330 31.62 1.06 -8.25
N TRP A 331 30.58 0.23 -8.07
CA TRP A 331 30.77 -1.17 -7.69
C TRP A 331 31.36 -1.98 -8.85
N SER A 332 32.27 -2.88 -8.53
CA SER A 332 32.67 -3.98 -9.39
C SER A 332 31.51 -4.97 -9.60
N GLU A 333 31.63 -5.85 -10.57
CA GLU A 333 30.62 -6.89 -10.82
C GLU A 333 30.43 -7.82 -9.60
N ALA A 334 31.52 -8.23 -8.96
CA ALA A 334 31.48 -9.06 -7.77
C ALA A 334 30.79 -8.37 -6.60
N GLU A 335 31.02 -7.07 -6.41
CA GLU A 335 30.31 -6.28 -5.39
C GLU A 335 28.81 -6.20 -5.68
N ARG A 336 28.42 -5.99 -6.94
CA ARG A 336 27.00 -5.97 -7.34
C ARG A 336 26.32 -7.31 -7.07
N GLN A 337 26.94 -8.42 -7.46
CA GLN A 337 26.40 -9.77 -7.26
C GLN A 337 26.22 -10.10 -5.77
N LYS A 338 27.07 -9.54 -4.90
CA LYS A 338 26.98 -9.73 -3.44
C LYS A 338 26.01 -8.76 -2.76
N ALA A 339 26.08 -7.47 -3.08
CA ALA A 339 25.37 -6.43 -2.35
C ALA A 339 23.88 -6.39 -2.71
N LEU A 340 23.53 -6.54 -3.98
CA LEU A 340 22.15 -6.35 -4.44
C LEU A 340 21.17 -7.37 -3.85
N PRO A 341 21.42 -8.70 -3.90
CA PRO A 341 20.48 -9.67 -3.31
C PRO A 341 20.29 -9.46 -1.81
N GLY A 342 21.39 -9.16 -1.08
CA GLY A 342 21.34 -8.88 0.35
C GLY A 342 20.56 -7.60 0.68
N ALA A 343 20.80 -6.52 -0.08
CA ALA A 343 20.10 -5.25 0.12
C ALA A 343 18.60 -5.40 -0.15
N LEU A 344 18.23 -6.10 -1.21
CA LEU A 344 16.83 -6.32 -1.55
C LEU A 344 16.14 -7.26 -0.54
N SER A 345 16.78 -8.37 -0.14
CA SER A 345 16.25 -9.28 0.90
C SER A 345 16.01 -8.53 2.21
N GLY A 346 16.98 -7.71 2.64
CA GLY A 346 16.87 -6.89 3.85
C GLY A 346 15.74 -5.86 3.75
N PHE A 347 15.64 -5.15 2.63
CA PHE A 347 14.57 -4.18 2.39
C PHE A 347 13.19 -4.84 2.47
N LEU A 348 12.98 -5.95 1.75
CA LEU A 348 11.69 -6.65 1.72
C LEU A 348 11.28 -7.16 3.11
N THR A 349 12.24 -7.64 3.90
CA THR A 349 11.98 -8.15 5.25
C THR A 349 11.74 -7.04 6.26
N ASP A 350 12.67 -6.10 6.37
CA ASP A 350 12.70 -5.15 7.50
C ASP A 350 11.90 -3.89 7.20
N TRP A 351 11.94 -3.41 5.95
CA TRP A 351 11.22 -2.21 5.53
C TRP A 351 9.80 -2.54 5.11
N ALA A 352 9.64 -3.40 4.10
CA ALA A 352 8.33 -3.78 3.57
C ALA A 352 7.53 -4.70 4.50
N GLY A 353 8.20 -5.23 5.53
CA GLY A 353 7.56 -6.01 6.58
C GLY A 353 7.08 -7.37 6.08
N PHE A 354 7.70 -7.91 5.02
CA PHE A 354 7.39 -9.25 4.57
C PHE A 354 7.89 -10.27 5.57
N GLY A 355 7.07 -11.29 5.82
CA GLY A 355 7.47 -12.44 6.61
C GLY A 355 8.70 -13.11 5.98
N ARG A 356 9.59 -13.59 6.86
CA ARG A 356 10.74 -14.42 6.45
C ARG A 356 10.29 -15.79 5.95
#